data_AF-A0A8S4ARG0-F1
#
_entry.id   AF-A0A8S4ARG0-F1
#
_cell.length_a   1.000
_cell.length_b   1.000
_cell.length_c   1.000
_cell.angle_alpha   90.00
_cell.angle_beta   90.00
_cell.angle_gamma   90.00
#
_symmetry.space_group_name_H-M   'P 1'
#
loop_
_entity.id
_entity.type
_entity.pdbx_description
1 polymer ?
#
loop_
_entity_poly.entity_id
_entity_poly.type
_entity_poly.pdbx_seq_one_letter_code
_entity_poly.pdbx_strand_id
1 'polypeptide(L)'
;MRSCWILSTLTILVTLGLVLVILGQYHEMLTIDRKTESLKVFKGRFDTRLLYEDRFKDSIEKLLSEGQSMTKTLETALETLGQEVEKKKTEQDACQAEMKTKKEEVESSEASNKQTTDALKAESDAWQQETNTLKAQLTQVSPICEYVKKKDEATKLCATNATST
;
A
#
# COMPACT_ATOMS: atom_id res chain seq x y z
N MET A 1 -28.59 26.62 -115.23
CA MET A 1 -29.09 25.50 -114.40
C MET A 1 -27.98 24.60 -113.82
N ARG A 2 -26.93 24.24 -114.57
CA ARG A 2 -25.82 23.39 -114.07
C ARG A 2 -25.03 23.96 -112.88
N SER A 3 -24.70 25.26 -112.86
CA SER A 3 -23.92 25.87 -111.77
C SER A 3 -24.68 25.93 -110.44
N CYS A 4 -26.01 26.09 -110.47
CA CYS A 4 -26.85 26.06 -109.26
C CYS A 4 -26.88 24.67 -108.60
N TRP A 5 -26.84 23.60 -109.40
CA TRP A 5 -26.78 22.22 -108.90
C TRP A 5 -25.46 21.96 -108.17
N ILE A 6 -24.34 22.39 -108.75
CA ILE A 6 -23.01 22.22 -108.15
C ILE A 6 -22.91 22.98 -106.81
N LEU A 7 -23.40 24.23 -106.78
CA LEU A 7 -23.47 25.03 -105.56
C LEU A 7 -24.34 24.38 -104.49
N SER A 8 -25.50 23.84 -104.86
CA SER A 8 -26.39 23.14 -103.92
C SER A 8 -25.79 21.86 -103.36
N THR A 9 -25.05 21.09 -104.15
CA THR A 9 -24.40 19.87 -103.64
C THR A 9 -23.24 20.19 -102.69
N LEU A 10 -22.50 21.28 -102.96
CA LEU A 10 -21.41 21.72 -102.09
C LEU A 10 -21.92 22.25 -100.76
N THR A 11 -23.02 23.01 -100.74
CA THR A 11 -23.61 23.47 -99.47
C THR A 11 -24.11 22.31 -98.63
N ILE A 12 -24.77 21.31 -99.25
CA ILE A 12 -25.20 20.10 -98.54
C ILE A 12 -24.01 19.35 -97.92
N LEU A 13 -22.92 19.17 -98.66
CA LEU A 13 -21.71 18.51 -98.14
C LEU A 13 -21.07 19.28 -96.98
N VAL A 14 -21.01 20.61 -97.06
CA VAL A 14 -20.49 21.45 -95.97
C VAL A 14 -21.38 21.36 -94.73
N THR A 15 -22.71 21.36 -94.89
CA THR A 15 -23.63 21.20 -93.76
C THR A 15 -23.52 19.84 -93.09
N LEU A 16 -23.36 18.76 -93.87
CA LEU A 16 -23.13 17.40 -93.35
C LEU A 16 -21.80 17.31 -92.58
N GLY A 17 -20.73 17.92 -93.10
CA GLY A 17 -19.45 17.99 -92.41
C GLY A 17 -19.54 18.72 -91.06
N LEU A 18 -20.25 19.85 -91.01
CA LEU A 18 -20.51 20.59 -89.77
C LEU A 18 -21.29 19.77 -88.74
N VAL A 19 -22.33 19.04 -89.17
CA VAL A 19 -23.12 18.19 -88.26
C VAL A 19 -22.27 17.07 -87.66
N LEU A 20 -21.41 16.42 -88.46
CA LEU A 20 -20.50 15.38 -87.95
C LEU A 20 -19.51 15.93 -86.92
N VAL A 21 -18.98 17.14 -87.12
CA VAL A 21 -18.09 17.79 -86.14
C VAL A 21 -18.83 18.12 -84.84
N ILE A 22 -20.06 18.66 -84.92
CA ILE A 22 -20.87 18.99 -83.73
C ILE A 22 -21.20 17.71 -82.95
N LEU A 23 -21.59 16.63 -83.63
CA LEU A 23 -21.86 15.34 -82.98
C LEU A 23 -20.61 14.74 -82.33
N GLY A 24 -19.44 14.85 -82.98
CA GLY A 24 -18.17 14.43 -82.41
C GLY A 24 -17.82 15.20 -81.14
N GLN A 25 -17.91 16.53 -81.17
CA GLN A 25 -17.64 17.38 -79.99
C GLN A 25 -18.62 17.11 -78.85
N TYR A 26 -19.90 16.88 -79.16
CA TYR A 26 -20.91 16.53 -78.15
C TYR A 26 -20.60 15.19 -77.46
N HIS A 27 -20.18 14.18 -78.23
CA HIS A 27 -19.78 12.89 -77.67
C HIS A 27 -18.54 12.98 -76.78
N GLU A 28 -17.54 13.77 -77.17
CA GLU A 28 -16.36 14.01 -76.34
C GLU A 28 -16.71 14.75 -75.04
N MET A 29 -17.54 15.80 -75.11
CA MET A 29 -18.02 16.54 -73.95
C MET A 29 -18.72 15.60 -72.95
N LEU A 30 -19.64 14.74 -73.42
CA LEU A 30 -20.30 13.75 -72.57
C LEU A 30 -19.32 12.77 -71.92
N THR A 31 -18.28 12.36 -72.65
CA THR A 31 -17.26 11.45 -72.13
C THR A 31 -16.39 12.12 -71.06
N ILE A 32 -16.05 13.40 -71.26
CA ILE A 32 -15.30 14.23 -70.31
C ILE A 32 -16.13 14.47 -69.03
N ASP A 33 -17.41 14.78 -69.17
CA ASP A 33 -18.31 15.02 -68.03
C ASP A 33 -18.43 13.75 -67.16
N ARG A 34 -18.66 12.59 -67.80
CA ARG A 34 -18.73 11.30 -67.09
C ARG A 34 -17.42 10.99 -66.34
N LYS A 35 -16.26 11.24 -66.96
CA LYS A 35 -14.95 11.06 -66.29
C LYS A 35 -14.77 12.03 -65.14
N THR A 36 -15.16 13.29 -65.31
CA THR A 36 -15.10 14.33 -64.27
C THR A 36 -15.94 13.95 -63.05
N GLU A 37 -17.15 13.44 -63.27
CA GLU A 37 -18.01 12.98 -62.19
C GLU A 37 -17.40 11.78 -61.46
N SER A 38 -16.86 10.81 -62.20
CA SER A 38 -16.17 9.65 -61.60
C SER A 38 -14.95 10.07 -60.77
N LEU A 39 -14.18 11.08 -61.22
CA LEU A 39 -13.05 11.65 -60.50
C LEU A 39 -13.49 12.36 -59.21
N LYS A 40 -14.60 13.12 -59.24
CA LYS A 40 -15.16 13.75 -58.03
C LYS A 40 -15.56 12.71 -56.99
N VAL A 41 -16.23 11.63 -57.41
CA VAL A 41 -16.61 10.52 -56.51
C VAL A 41 -15.37 9.80 -55.96
N PHE A 42 -14.36 9.56 -56.79
CA PHE A 42 -13.11 8.95 -56.34
C PHE A 42 -12.36 9.83 -55.35
N LYS A 43 -12.25 11.13 -55.64
CA LYS A 43 -11.66 12.13 -54.74
C LYS A 43 -12.37 12.15 -53.39
N GLY A 44 -13.70 12.23 -53.38
CA GLY A 44 -14.48 12.25 -52.13
C GLY A 44 -14.27 10.99 -51.29
N ARG A 45 -14.17 9.80 -51.92
CA ARG A 45 -13.82 8.56 -51.23
C ARG A 45 -12.41 8.60 -50.63
N PHE A 46 -11.45 9.14 -51.36
CA PHE A 46 -10.07 9.27 -50.91
C PHE A 46 -9.94 10.25 -49.75
N ASP A 47 -10.58 11.42 -49.84
CA ASP A 47 -10.62 12.44 -48.79
C ASP A 47 -11.26 11.89 -47.50
N THR A 48 -12.37 11.15 -47.62
CA THR A 48 -13.03 10.50 -46.47
C THR A 48 -12.11 9.47 -45.81
N ARG A 49 -11.36 8.71 -46.61
CA ARG A 49 -10.41 7.72 -46.11
C ARG A 49 -9.25 8.39 -45.38
N LEU A 50 -8.67 9.46 -45.94
CA LEU A 50 -7.61 10.23 -45.30
C LEU A 50 -8.08 10.80 -43.95
N LEU A 51 -9.27 11.40 -43.90
CA LEU A 51 -9.86 11.90 -42.66
C LEU A 51 -10.12 10.81 -41.61
N TYR A 52 -10.37 9.58 -42.04
CA TYR A 52 -10.48 8.44 -41.13
C TYR A 52 -9.11 8.02 -40.61
N GLU A 53 -8.11 7.91 -41.48
CA GLU A 53 -6.74 7.53 -41.12
C GLU A 53 -6.10 8.55 -40.17
N ASP A 54 -6.29 9.86 -40.40
CA ASP A 54 -5.82 10.92 -39.51
C ASP A 54 -6.49 10.84 -38.13
N ARG A 55 -7.82 10.70 -38.08
CA ARG A 55 -8.54 10.56 -36.79
C ARG A 55 -8.15 9.29 -36.04
N PHE A 56 -7.91 8.20 -36.78
CA PHE A 56 -7.46 6.95 -36.19
C PHE A 56 -6.06 7.11 -35.59
N LYS A 57 -5.15 7.75 -36.32
CA LYS A 57 -3.80 8.06 -35.84
C LYS A 57 -3.84 8.92 -34.57
N ASP A 58 -4.62 10.00 -34.56
CA ASP A 58 -4.79 10.87 -33.38
C ASP A 58 -5.32 10.08 -32.17
N SER A 59 -6.27 9.17 -32.42
CA SER A 59 -6.83 8.32 -31.36
C SER A 59 -5.78 7.37 -30.76
N ILE A 60 -4.92 6.80 -31.60
CA ILE A 60 -3.82 5.93 -31.16
C ILE A 60 -2.76 6.73 -30.41
N GLU A 61 -2.37 7.91 -30.89
CA GLU A 61 -1.41 8.77 -30.19
C GLU A 61 -1.93 9.20 -28.82
N LYS A 62 -3.22 9.55 -28.74
CA LYS A 62 -3.88 9.84 -27.47
C LYS A 62 -3.83 8.64 -26.53
N LEU A 63 -4.25 7.46 -27.00
CA LEU A 63 -4.26 6.24 -26.18
C LEU A 63 -2.84 5.87 -25.71
N LEU A 64 -1.83 6.05 -26.57
CA LEU A 64 -0.43 5.83 -26.23
C LEU A 64 0.04 6.79 -25.13
N SER A 65 -0.29 8.09 -25.25
CA SER A 65 0.09 9.10 -24.26
C SER A 65 -0.59 8.87 -22.90
N GLU A 66 -1.88 8.51 -22.90
CA GLU A 66 -2.62 8.15 -21.70
C GLU A 66 -2.03 6.91 -21.04
N GLY A 67 -1.73 5.86 -21.83
CA GLY A 67 -1.08 4.65 -21.35
C GLY A 67 0.30 4.92 -20.74
N GLN A 68 1.15 5.72 -21.40
CA GLN A 68 2.46 6.10 -20.87
C GLN A 68 2.36 6.91 -19.57
N SER A 69 1.40 7.83 -19.48
CA SER A 69 1.16 8.58 -18.25
C SER A 69 0.74 7.65 -17.11
N MET A 70 -0.18 6.72 -17.38
CA MET A 70 -0.68 5.77 -16.39
C MET A 70 0.44 4.84 -15.89
N THR A 71 1.29 4.34 -16.80
CA THR A 71 2.45 3.51 -16.44
C THR A 71 3.41 4.28 -15.53
N LYS A 72 3.75 5.54 -15.86
CA LYS A 72 4.62 6.35 -15.00
C LYS A 72 4.01 6.56 -13.60
N THR A 73 2.71 6.84 -13.52
CA THR A 73 2.03 6.97 -12.23
C THR A 73 2.08 5.67 -11.43
N LEU A 74 1.82 4.53 -12.08
CA LEU A 74 1.91 3.21 -11.45
C LEU A 74 3.33 2.90 -10.97
N GLU A 75 4.36 3.19 -11.77
CA GLU A 75 5.76 3.02 -11.38
C GLU A 75 6.12 3.84 -10.14
N THR A 76 5.74 5.12 -10.11
CA THR A 76 5.98 5.98 -8.93
C THR A 76 5.23 5.52 -7.69
N ALA A 77 3.99 5.03 -7.86
CA ALA A 77 3.20 4.48 -6.77
C ALA A 77 3.82 3.19 -6.23
N LEU A 78 4.32 2.32 -7.12
CA LEU A 78 4.98 1.08 -6.75
C LEU A 78 6.29 1.32 -5.99
N GLU A 79 7.08 2.30 -6.41
CA GLU A 79 8.31 2.69 -5.71
C GLU A 79 8.01 3.23 -4.30
N THR A 80 7.01 4.11 -4.18
CA THR A 80 6.57 4.66 -2.90
C THR A 80 6.07 3.55 -1.97
N LEU A 81 5.23 2.64 -2.49
CA LEU A 81 4.68 1.53 -1.72
C LEU A 81 5.78 0.54 -1.30
N GLY A 82 6.76 0.29 -2.17
CA GLY A 82 7.94 -0.53 -1.85
C GLY A 82 8.74 0.04 -0.68
N GLN A 83 8.97 1.35 -0.66
CA GLN A 83 9.64 2.03 0.46
C GLN A 83 8.82 1.95 1.75
N GLU A 84 7.49 2.10 1.67
CA GLU A 84 6.61 2.02 2.82
C GLU A 84 6.55 0.60 3.41
N VAL A 85 6.54 -0.43 2.56
CA VAL A 85 6.58 -1.83 3.00
C VAL A 85 7.89 -2.15 3.73
N GLU A 86 9.04 -1.76 3.19
CA GLU A 86 10.33 -1.98 3.86
C GLU A 86 10.42 -1.20 5.19
N LYS A 87 9.90 0.03 5.23
CA LYS A 87 9.79 0.79 6.48
C LYS A 87 8.89 0.07 7.50
N LYS A 88 7.71 -0.40 7.09
CA LYS A 88 6.80 -1.13 7.97
C LYS A 88 7.39 -2.44 8.48
N LYS A 89 8.15 -3.14 7.66
CA LYS A 89 8.87 -4.35 8.04
C LYS A 89 9.93 -4.07 9.10
N THR A 90 10.74 -3.03 8.91
CA THR A 90 11.74 -2.63 9.92
C THR A 90 11.10 -2.16 11.22
N GLU A 91 9.99 -1.42 11.17
CA GLU A 91 9.18 -1.06 12.35
C GLU A 91 8.63 -2.30 13.08
N GLN A 92 8.13 -3.29 12.32
CA GLN A 92 7.61 -4.53 12.87
C GLN A 92 8.72 -5.36 13.54
N ASP A 93 9.87 -5.51 12.90
CA ASP A 93 11.02 -6.25 13.43
C ASP A 93 11.52 -5.60 14.73
N ALA A 94 11.60 -4.25 14.77
CA ALA A 94 11.97 -3.51 15.97
C ALA A 94 10.94 -3.70 17.10
N CYS A 95 9.64 -3.62 16.79
CA CYS A 95 8.58 -3.85 17.77
C CYS A 95 8.63 -5.27 18.34
N GLN A 96 8.87 -6.28 17.51
CA GLN A 96 8.99 -7.67 17.95
C GLN A 96 10.22 -7.88 18.84
N ALA A 97 11.35 -7.24 18.51
CA ALA A 97 12.55 -7.26 19.33
C ALA A 97 12.30 -6.62 20.71
N GLU A 98 11.71 -5.44 20.75
CA GLU A 98 11.35 -4.76 22.01
C GLU A 98 10.39 -5.61 22.86
N MET A 99 9.39 -6.22 22.23
CA MET A 99 8.43 -7.10 22.92
C MET A 99 9.14 -8.27 23.59
N LYS A 100 10.12 -8.87 22.90
CA LYS A 100 10.92 -9.97 23.45
C LYS A 100 11.76 -9.50 24.64
N THR A 101 12.47 -8.38 24.51
CA THR A 101 13.27 -7.81 25.61
C THR A 101 12.42 -7.50 26.83
N LYS A 102 11.27 -6.82 26.65
CA LYS A 102 10.36 -6.52 27.76
C LYS A 102 9.81 -7.78 28.42
N LYS A 103 9.54 -8.82 27.63
CA LYS A 103 9.09 -10.10 28.18
C LYS A 103 10.18 -10.75 29.05
N GLU A 104 11.42 -10.78 28.59
CA GLU A 104 12.56 -11.30 29.35
C GLU A 104 12.81 -10.48 30.63
N GLU A 105 12.68 -9.15 30.57
CA GLU A 105 12.79 -8.27 31.75
C GLU A 105 11.69 -8.54 32.78
N VAL A 106 10.45 -8.72 32.34
CA VAL A 106 9.32 -9.06 33.22
C VAL A 106 9.52 -10.42 33.86
N GLU A 107 9.88 -11.45 33.09
CA GLU A 107 10.13 -12.80 33.62
C GLU A 107 11.28 -12.80 34.64
N SER A 108 12.35 -12.05 34.37
CA SER A 108 13.48 -11.87 35.30
C SER A 108 13.05 -11.14 36.59
N SER A 109 12.27 -10.06 36.46
CA SER A 109 11.76 -9.29 37.60
C SER A 109 10.81 -10.12 38.46
N GLU A 110 9.91 -10.90 37.86
CA GLU A 110 9.02 -11.82 38.57
C GLU A 110 9.80 -12.90 39.32
N ALA A 111 10.82 -13.49 38.68
CA ALA A 111 11.68 -14.47 39.33
C ALA A 111 12.44 -13.88 40.53
N SER A 112 13.01 -12.69 40.38
CA SER A 112 13.68 -11.97 41.47
C SER A 112 12.72 -11.65 42.60
N ASN A 113 11.53 -11.14 42.30
CA ASN A 113 10.53 -10.79 43.30
C ASN A 113 10.06 -12.03 44.08
N LYS A 114 9.86 -13.16 43.39
CA LYS A 114 9.52 -14.43 44.04
C LYS A 114 10.63 -14.90 44.98
N GLN A 115 11.88 -14.87 44.52
CA GLN A 115 13.04 -15.22 45.35
C GLN A 115 13.15 -14.34 46.60
N THR A 116 13.00 -13.02 46.44
CA THR A 116 13.01 -12.08 47.59
C THR A 116 11.86 -12.35 48.54
N THR A 117 10.66 -12.62 48.02
CA THR A 117 9.49 -12.95 48.85
C THR A 117 9.69 -14.23 49.65
N ASP A 118 10.24 -15.26 49.02
CA ASP A 118 10.53 -16.55 49.67
C ASP A 118 11.62 -16.39 50.74
N ALA A 119 12.68 -15.63 50.47
CA ALA A 119 13.73 -15.33 51.44
C ALA A 119 13.19 -14.53 52.64
N LEU A 120 12.36 -13.50 52.39
CA LEU A 120 11.79 -12.67 53.45
C LEU A 120 10.83 -13.46 54.33
N LYS A 121 10.07 -14.41 53.77
CA LYS A 121 9.28 -15.38 54.54
C LYS A 121 10.15 -16.26 55.42
N ALA A 122 11.20 -16.85 54.85
CA ALA A 122 12.11 -17.71 55.61
C ALA A 122 12.79 -16.96 56.77
N GLU A 123 13.24 -15.73 56.54
CA GLU A 123 13.78 -14.87 57.59
C GLU A 123 12.73 -14.51 58.64
N SER A 124 11.52 -14.14 58.22
CA SER A 124 10.41 -13.84 59.13
C SER A 124 10.09 -15.02 60.03
N ASP A 125 10.03 -16.24 59.47
CA ASP A 125 9.76 -17.46 60.22
C ASP A 125 10.89 -17.76 61.23
N ALA A 126 12.15 -17.54 60.84
CA ALA A 126 13.30 -17.69 61.72
C ALA A 126 13.27 -16.69 62.90
N TRP A 127 13.01 -15.40 62.63
CA TRP A 127 12.87 -14.37 63.66
C TRP A 127 11.70 -14.65 64.61
N GLN A 128 10.59 -15.16 64.08
CA GLN A 128 9.44 -15.57 64.89
C GLN A 128 9.82 -16.72 65.83
N GLN A 129 10.57 -17.71 65.33
CA GLN A 129 11.06 -18.83 66.13
C GLN A 129 12.05 -18.38 67.22
N GLU A 130 13.00 -17.49 66.89
CA GLU A 130 13.92 -16.92 67.88
C GLU A 130 13.18 -16.13 68.95
N THR A 131 12.21 -15.31 68.57
CA THR A 131 11.37 -14.55 69.50
C THR A 131 10.63 -15.48 70.45
N ASN A 132 10.03 -16.55 69.93
CA ASN A 132 9.33 -17.55 70.75
C ASN A 132 10.30 -18.27 71.70
N THR A 133 11.50 -18.60 71.22
CA THR A 133 12.55 -19.26 72.02
C THR A 133 13.06 -18.36 73.14
N LEU A 134 13.40 -17.10 72.83
CA LEU A 134 13.81 -16.10 73.80
C LEU A 134 12.71 -15.83 74.84
N LYS A 135 11.45 -15.75 74.40
CA LYS A 135 10.31 -15.59 75.31
C LYS A 135 10.18 -16.78 76.27
N ALA A 136 10.37 -18.01 75.78
CA ALA A 136 10.37 -19.21 76.60
C ALA A 136 11.55 -19.23 77.60
N GLN A 137 12.75 -18.85 77.17
CA GLN A 137 13.91 -18.73 78.05
C GLN A 137 13.71 -17.65 79.12
N LEU A 138 13.06 -16.53 78.79
CA LEU A 138 12.75 -15.48 79.76
C LEU A 138 11.76 -15.94 80.83
N THR A 139 10.79 -16.79 80.45
CA THR A 139 9.86 -17.40 81.41
C THR A 139 10.48 -18.50 82.25
N GLN A 140 11.66 -19.01 81.86
CA GLN A 140 12.40 -20.00 82.64
C GLN A 140 13.18 -19.27 83.74
N VAL A 141 13.05 -19.74 84.99
CA VAL A 141 13.79 -19.17 86.12
C VAL A 141 15.29 -19.33 85.86
N SER A 142 16.03 -18.22 85.85
CA SER A 142 17.47 -18.25 85.58
C SER A 142 18.20 -19.08 86.66
N PRO A 143 19.16 -19.96 86.31
CA PRO A 143 19.94 -20.72 87.28
C PRO A 143 20.67 -19.83 88.28
N ILE A 144 20.97 -18.58 87.89
CA ILE A 144 21.59 -17.59 88.77
C ILE A 144 20.66 -17.22 89.92
N CYS A 145 19.34 -17.27 89.72
CA CYS A 145 18.33 -17.01 90.76
C CYS A 145 18.38 -18.00 91.92
N GLU A 146 18.98 -19.18 91.74
CA GLU A 146 19.23 -20.14 92.84
C GLU A 146 20.31 -19.64 93.81
N TYR A 147 21.23 -18.78 93.33
CA TYR A 147 22.38 -18.29 94.09
C TYR A 147 22.19 -16.86 94.63
N VAL A 148 21.11 -16.16 94.25
CA VAL A 148 20.86 -14.80 94.73
C VAL A 148 20.24 -14.84 96.13
N LYS A 149 21.01 -14.38 97.13
CA LYS A 149 20.49 -14.16 98.48
C LYS A 149 19.31 -13.19 98.44
N LYS A 150 18.23 -13.51 99.14
CA LYS A 150 16.98 -12.73 99.28
C LYS A 150 17.25 -11.27 99.67
N LYS A 151 17.51 -10.43 98.67
CA LYS A 151 17.38 -8.97 98.74
C LYS A 151 16.17 -8.63 97.89
N ASP A 152 15.30 -7.73 98.39
CA ASP A 152 13.98 -7.45 97.81
C ASP A 152 14.00 -7.14 96.30
N GLU A 153 15.07 -6.51 95.81
CA GLU A 153 15.25 -6.14 94.40
C GLU A 153 15.53 -7.35 93.50
N ALA A 154 16.31 -8.33 93.99
CA ALA A 154 16.64 -9.53 93.24
C ALA A 154 15.43 -10.47 93.08
N THR A 155 14.56 -10.49 94.09
CA THR A 155 13.29 -11.23 94.02
C THR A 155 12.37 -10.73 92.92
N LYS A 156 12.43 -9.45 92.53
CA LYS A 156 11.60 -8.92 91.41
C LYS A 156 12.10 -9.37 90.04
N LEU A 157 13.41 -9.58 89.88
CA LEU A 157 14.02 -10.04 88.62
C LEU A 157 13.96 -11.57 88.46
N CYS A 158 13.86 -12.30 89.58
CA CYS A 158 13.83 -13.75 89.63
C CYS A 158 12.43 -14.35 89.87
N ALA A 159 11.41 -13.53 90.06
CA ALA A 159 10.04 -14.00 90.25
C ALA A 159 9.21 -13.81 88.98
N THR A 160 9.03 -14.90 88.24
CA THR A 160 7.73 -15.16 87.61
C THR A 160 7.40 -16.64 87.74
N ASN A 161 6.37 -16.88 88.54
CA ASN A 161 5.56 -18.09 88.66
C ASN A 161 6.13 -19.24 89.49
N ALA A 162 6.09 -19.05 90.82
CA ALA A 162 5.83 -20.16 91.73
C ALA A 162 4.47 -19.93 92.41
N THR A 163 3.36 -20.18 91.70
CA THR A 163 2.10 -20.69 92.31
C THR A 163 1.01 -21.00 91.29
N SER A 164 0.26 -22.06 91.61
CA SER A 164 -0.92 -22.68 90.95
C SER A 164 -0.58 -23.61 89.78
N THR A 165 -0.64 -24.94 89.93
CA THR A 165 -1.39 -25.83 90.85
C THR A 165 -0.58 -27.08 91.18
#